data_AF-A0AAN8FRY7-F1
#
_entry.id   AF-A0AAN8FRY7-F1
#
_cell.length_a   1.000
_cell.length_b   1.000
_cell.length_c   1.000
_cell.angle_alpha   90.00
_cell.angle_beta   90.00
_cell.angle_gamma   90.00
#
_symmetry.space_group_name_H-M   'P 1'
#
loop_
_entity.id
_entity.type
_entity.pdbx_description
1 polymer ?
#
loop_
_entity_poly.entity_id
_entity_poly.type
_entity_poly.pdbx_seq_one_letter_code
_entity_poly.pdbx_strand_id
1 'polypeptide(L)'
;MKSEEVLVATWANRLQNHISVTICDYKTAICNLVFEYRYPEKMWAEPAHFSSLLSNRQDAVFILLPRARANGNNYQHIAKLLIQYDSQGKLELAEPSYLSVGNFDVVALKRYDGTTDTIYFTAQAPSPGNRHLYSTKATP
;
A
#
# COMPACT_ATOMS: atom_id res chain seq x y z
N MET A 1 7.96 12.49 -11.17
CA MET A 1 9.13 12.29 -10.29
C MET A 1 10.18 13.34 -10.59
N LYS A 2 10.27 14.36 -9.72
CA LYS A 2 11.57 15.02 -9.50
C LYS A 2 12.61 13.91 -9.25
N SER A 3 13.83 14.12 -9.72
CA SER A 3 14.94 13.16 -9.78
C SER A 3 15.46 12.68 -8.40
N GLU A 4 14.58 12.46 -7.43
CA GLU A 4 14.91 12.05 -6.08
C GLU A 4 14.47 10.60 -5.88
N GLU A 5 15.46 9.76 -5.57
CA GLU A 5 15.24 8.35 -5.32
C GLU A 5 14.76 8.16 -3.88
N VAL A 6 13.68 7.40 -3.73
CA VAL A 6 13.14 7.00 -2.43
C VAL A 6 13.00 5.49 -2.37
N LEU A 7 13.22 4.92 -1.19
CA LEU A 7 12.98 3.52 -0.91
C LEU A 7 11.74 3.39 -0.05
N VAL A 8 10.74 2.64 -0.53
CA VAL A 8 9.62 2.19 0.30
C VAL A 8 9.97 0.82 0.85
N ALA A 9 10.09 0.72 2.18
CA ALA A 9 10.44 -0.51 2.86
C ALA A 9 9.30 -0.97 3.77
N THR A 10 8.97 -2.26 3.71
CA THR A 10 8.07 -2.92 4.66
C THR A 10 8.91 -3.75 5.62
N TRP A 11 8.74 -3.50 6.91
CA TRP A 11 9.41 -4.19 7.99
C TRP A 11 8.40 -5.07 8.71
N ALA A 12 8.88 -6.20 9.22
CA ALA A 12 8.13 -7.03 10.15
C ALA A 12 9.01 -7.34 11.36
N ASN A 13 8.43 -7.37 12.56
CA ASN A 13 9.13 -7.87 13.72
C ASN A 13 9.40 -9.38 13.59
N ARG A 14 10.24 -9.94 14.48
CA ARG A 14 10.61 -11.37 14.45
C ARG A 14 9.42 -12.32 14.50
N LEU A 15 8.34 -11.94 15.20
CA LEU A 15 7.12 -12.73 15.32
C LEU A 15 6.15 -12.52 14.14
N GLN A 16 6.49 -11.65 13.20
CA GLN A 16 5.69 -11.29 12.03
C GLN A 16 4.27 -10.78 12.37
N ASN A 17 4.02 -10.37 13.61
CA ASN A 17 2.71 -9.88 14.06
C ASN A 17 2.66 -8.35 14.20
N HIS A 18 3.75 -7.67 13.87
CA HIS A 18 3.84 -6.23 13.84
C HIS A 18 4.59 -5.80 12.59
N ILE A 19 3.95 -4.98 11.76
CA ILE A 19 4.55 -4.45 10.54
C ILE A 19 4.64 -2.93 10.61
N SER A 20 5.66 -2.40 9.93
CA SER A 20 5.76 -0.98 9.65
C SER A 20 6.15 -0.76 8.20
N VAL A 21 5.68 0.34 7.62
CA VAL A 21 6.10 0.80 6.30
C VAL A 21 6.80 2.13 6.48
N THR A 22 7.98 2.24 5.90
CA THR A 22 8.76 3.48 5.91
C THR A 22 9.05 3.94 4.49
N ILE A 23 9.14 5.26 4.32
CA ILE A 23 9.72 5.88 3.13
C ILE A 23 11.07 6.46 3.54
N CYS A 24 12.12 5.99 2.89
CA CYS A 24 13.49 6.38 3.17
C CYS A 24 14.02 7.27 2.05
N ASP A 25 14.54 8.43 2.43
CA ASP A 25 15.23 9.32 1.51
C ASP A 25 16.65 8.78 1.22
N TYR A 26 16.98 8.65 -0.06
CA TYR A 26 18.26 8.06 -0.48
C TYR A 26 19.48 8.90 -0.07
N LYS A 27 19.35 10.24 -0.08
CA LYS A 27 20.49 11.15 0.18
C LYS A 27 20.84 11.23 1.66
N THR A 28 19.84 11.28 2.52
CA THR A 28 19.97 11.48 3.96
C THR A 28 19.97 10.18 4.75
N ALA A 29 19.54 9.07 4.14
CA ALA A 29 19.28 7.78 4.78
C ALA A 29 18.26 7.84 5.93
N ILE A 30 17.44 8.91 5.99
CA ILE A 30 16.39 9.06 6.98
C ILE A 30 15.14 8.32 6.50
N CYS A 31 14.65 7.40 7.32
CA CYS A 31 13.40 6.66 7.10
C CYS A 31 12.28 7.23 7.96
N ASN A 32 11.18 7.63 7.32
CA ASN A 32 9.98 8.13 7.99
C ASN A 32 8.93 7.02 8.03
N LEU A 33 8.36 6.76 9.22
CA LEU A 33 7.26 5.81 9.42
C LEU A 33 5.98 6.35 8.81
N VAL A 34 5.40 5.67 7.83
CA VAL A 34 4.15 6.08 7.16
C VAL A 34 2.96 5.18 7.48
N PHE A 35 3.22 3.97 7.96
CA PHE A 35 2.18 3.04 8.37
C PHE A 35 2.72 2.08 9.41
N GLU A 36 1.88 1.73 10.38
CA GLU A 36 2.16 0.68 11.35
C GLU A 36 0.89 -0.12 11.59
N TYR A 37 1.03 -1.44 11.72
CA TYR A 37 -0.10 -2.31 12.00
C TYR A 37 0.31 -3.50 12.84
N ARG A 38 -0.42 -3.71 13.93
CA ARG A 38 -0.30 -4.89 14.79
C ARG A 38 -1.42 -5.86 14.47
N TYR A 39 -1.03 -7.05 14.03
CA TYR A 39 -1.95 -8.14 13.77
C TYR A 39 -2.57 -8.65 15.09
N PRO A 40 -3.86 -9.03 15.08
CA PRO A 40 -4.46 -9.72 16.21
C PRO A 40 -3.79 -11.07 16.49
N GLU A 41 -4.13 -11.69 17.62
CA GLU A 41 -3.58 -13.00 17.98
C GLU A 41 -3.78 -14.05 16.88
N LYS A 42 -2.78 -14.92 16.70
CA LYS A 42 -2.76 -16.01 15.71
C LYS A 42 -2.81 -15.55 14.24
N MET A 43 -2.51 -14.29 13.95
CA MET A 43 -2.30 -13.77 12.60
C MET A 43 -0.85 -13.29 12.42
N TRP A 44 -0.35 -13.35 11.20
CA TRP A 44 1.00 -12.90 10.84
C TRP A 44 1.03 -12.29 9.44
N ALA A 45 2.06 -11.50 9.19
CA ALA A 45 2.41 -10.94 7.90
C ALA A 45 3.23 -11.94 7.08
N GLU A 46 2.98 -12.01 5.79
CA GLU A 46 3.80 -12.75 4.83
C GLU A 46 4.32 -11.80 3.76
N PRO A 47 5.55 -11.98 3.25
CA PRO A 47 6.11 -11.11 2.21
C PRO A 47 5.20 -10.95 0.98
N ALA A 48 4.48 -12.02 0.61
CA ALA A 48 3.56 -12.01 -0.52
C ALA A 48 2.35 -11.07 -0.33
N HIS A 49 2.03 -10.65 0.90
CA HIS A 49 0.89 -9.76 1.19
C HIS A 49 1.14 -8.30 0.78
N PHE A 50 2.39 -7.90 0.52
CA PHE A 50 2.80 -6.50 0.30
C PHE A 50 3.08 -6.19 -1.18
N SER A 51 2.24 -6.70 -2.08
CA SER A 51 2.31 -6.32 -3.50
C SER A 51 2.24 -4.80 -3.64
N SER A 52 3.19 -4.23 -4.39
CA SER A 52 3.29 -2.79 -4.62
C SER A 52 3.51 -2.45 -6.09
N LEU A 53 3.15 -1.23 -6.48
CA LEU A 53 3.36 -0.65 -7.80
C LEU A 53 3.73 0.82 -7.67
N LEU A 54 4.75 1.24 -8.42
CA LEU A 54 5.07 2.66 -8.58
C LEU A 54 4.10 3.30 -9.57
N SER A 55 3.63 4.51 -9.25
CA SER A 55 2.88 5.32 -10.21
C SER A 55 3.82 5.87 -11.27
N ASN A 56 3.40 5.78 -12.53
CA ASN A 56 4.15 6.34 -13.66
C ASN A 56 3.81 7.81 -13.97
N ARG A 57 2.84 8.41 -13.26
CA ARG A 57 2.36 9.78 -13.51
C ARG A 57 2.24 10.65 -12.28
N GLN A 58 2.19 10.04 -11.09
CA GLN A 58 2.08 10.72 -9.82
C GLN A 58 3.30 10.31 -8.99
N ASP A 59 3.74 11.17 -8.08
CA ASP A 59 4.78 10.81 -7.11
C ASP A 59 4.08 10.00 -6.00
N ALA A 60 3.76 8.75 -6.32
CA ALA A 60 2.93 7.89 -5.49
C ALA A 60 3.28 6.41 -5.63
N VAL A 61 3.07 5.66 -4.55
CA VAL A 61 3.19 4.19 -4.50
C VAL A 61 1.86 3.59 -4.11
N PHE A 62 1.40 2.62 -4.89
CA PHE A 62 0.28 1.76 -4.50
C PHE A 62 0.85 0.55 -3.80
N ILE A 63 0.30 0.21 -2.63
CA ILE A 63 0.75 -0.93 -1.84
C ILE A 63 -0.46 -1.60 -1.19
N LEU A 64 -0.41 -2.92 -1.05
CA LEU A 64 -1.39 -3.66 -0.29
C LEU A 64 -1.09 -3.54 1.21
N LEU A 65 -2.06 -3.03 1.97
CA LEU A 65 -1.99 -2.90 3.44
C LEU A 65 -3.26 -3.46 4.10
N PRO A 66 -3.15 -4.00 5.33
CA PRO A 66 -4.32 -4.44 6.09
C PRO A 66 -5.20 -3.25 6.48
N ARG A 67 -6.51 -3.38 6.25
CA ARG A 67 -7.52 -2.37 6.59
C ARG A 67 -8.67 -3.00 7.36
N ALA A 68 -8.90 -2.53 8.59
CA ALA A 68 -10.09 -2.85 9.36
C ALA A 68 -11.34 -2.26 8.69
N ARG A 69 -12.42 -3.04 8.66
CA ARG A 69 -13.73 -2.62 8.15
C ARG A 69 -14.79 -2.72 9.24
N ALA A 70 -15.90 -1.99 9.06
CA ALA A 70 -16.99 -1.94 10.03
C ALA A 70 -17.67 -3.30 10.32
N ASN A 71 -17.46 -4.30 9.46
CA ASN A 71 -17.93 -5.68 9.69
C ASN A 71 -17.03 -6.48 10.66
N GLY A 72 -16.01 -5.86 11.25
CA GLY A 72 -15.10 -6.49 12.20
C GLY A 72 -13.94 -7.27 11.57
N ASN A 73 -13.92 -7.41 10.24
CA ASN A 73 -12.85 -8.09 9.53
C ASN A 73 -11.75 -7.11 9.08
N ASN A 74 -10.53 -7.64 8.96
CA ASN A 74 -9.41 -6.97 8.33
C ASN A 74 -9.21 -7.58 6.94
N TYR A 75 -9.07 -6.73 5.93
CA TYR A 75 -8.82 -7.17 4.56
C TYR A 75 -7.53 -6.54 4.04
N GLN A 76 -6.84 -7.27 3.18
CA GLN A 76 -5.73 -6.74 2.40
C GLN A 76 -6.27 -5.81 1.31
N HIS A 77 -6.06 -4.50 1.45
CA HIS A 77 -6.62 -3.49 0.55
C HIS A 77 -5.55 -2.61 -0.07
N ILE A 78 -5.94 -1.95 -1.16
CA ILE A 78 -5.07 -1.05 -1.91
C ILE A 78 -4.99 0.28 -1.17
N ALA A 79 -3.79 0.62 -0.70
CA ALA A 79 -3.44 1.92 -0.19
C ALA A 79 -2.58 2.68 -1.21
N LYS A 80 -2.78 3.98 -1.29
CA LYS A 80 -2.00 4.92 -2.06
C LYS A 80 -1.20 5.80 -1.09
N LEU A 81 0.12 5.68 -1.19
CA LEU A 81 1.10 6.52 -0.50
C LEU A 81 1.49 7.65 -1.44
N LEU A 82 1.19 8.90 -1.07
CA LEU A 82 1.70 10.07 -1.78
C LEU A 82 3.09 10.40 -1.24
N ILE A 83 4.04 10.63 -2.15
CA ILE A 83 5.39 11.06 -1.81
C ILE A 83 5.41 12.58 -1.99
N GLN A 84 5.37 13.31 -0.88
CA GLN A 84 5.40 14.77 -0.85
C GLN A 84 6.66 15.25 -0.15
N TYR A 85 7.14 16.41 -0.57
CA TYR A 85 8.28 17.08 0.03
C TYR A 85 7.85 18.48 0.41
N ASP A 86 8.26 18.91 1.60
CA ASP A 86 8.03 20.27 2.05
C ASP A 86 8.86 21.29 1.23
N SER A 87 8.67 22.57 1.52
CA SER A 87 9.40 23.66 0.86
C SER A 87 10.91 23.62 1.09
N GLN A 88 11.39 22.84 2.06
CA GLN A 88 12.79 22.66 2.42
C GLN A 88 13.38 21.38 1.80
N GLY A 89 12.59 20.64 1.02
CA GLY A 89 13.01 19.40 0.36
C GLY A 89 13.07 18.19 1.30
N LYS A 90 12.45 18.26 2.48
CA LYS A 90 12.32 17.12 3.39
C LYS A 90 11.02 16.40 3.09
N LEU A 91 11.06 15.07 3.16
CA LEU A 91 9.87 14.23 2.98
C LEU A 91 8.78 14.63 3.99
N GLU A 92 7.63 15.04 3.46
CA GLU A 92 6.43 15.32 4.22
C GLU A 92 5.64 14.01 4.42
N LEU A 93 5.24 13.72 5.65
CA LEU A 93 4.50 12.50 5.95
C LEU A 93 3.12 12.52 5.30
N ALA A 94 2.81 11.50 4.49
CA ALA A 94 1.46 11.22 4.03
C ALA A 94 0.98 9.90 4.64
N GLU A 95 -0.15 9.94 5.35
CA GLU A 95 -0.85 8.72 5.75
C GLU A 95 -1.36 7.97 4.50
N PRO A 96 -1.46 6.63 4.55
CA PRO A 96 -1.96 5.86 3.43
C PRO A 96 -3.43 6.16 3.17
N SER A 97 -3.75 6.56 1.95
CA SER A 97 -5.14 6.76 1.52
C SER A 97 -5.65 5.47 0.86
N TYR A 98 -6.73 4.89 1.37
CA TYR A 98 -7.24 3.62 0.87
C TYR A 98 -8.21 3.83 -0.29
N LEU A 99 -8.02 3.08 -1.38
CA LEU A 99 -8.96 3.07 -2.49
C LEU A 99 -10.28 2.40 -2.09
N SER A 100 -11.37 2.86 -2.70
CA SER A 100 -12.70 2.27 -2.50
C SER A 100 -12.79 0.91 -3.19
N VAL A 101 -12.70 -0.16 -2.39
CA VAL A 101 -12.90 -1.55 -2.79
C VAL A 101 -13.88 -2.25 -1.84
N GLY A 102 -14.43 -3.38 -2.28
CA GLY A 102 -15.40 -4.17 -1.51
C GLY A 102 -14.83 -4.82 -0.25
N ASN A 103 -15.60 -5.68 0.39
CA ASN A 103 -15.16 -6.44 1.58
C ASN A 103 -14.52 -7.77 1.13
N PHE A 104 -13.31 -7.72 0.62
CA PHE A 104 -12.56 -8.88 0.14
C PHE A 104 -11.05 -8.59 0.11
N ASP A 105 -10.24 -9.64 0.15
CA ASP A 105 -8.78 -9.48 0.02
C ASP A 105 -8.37 -9.22 -1.43
N VAL A 106 -7.63 -8.12 -1.63
CA VAL A 106 -6.83 -7.90 -2.82
C VAL A 106 -5.56 -8.73 -2.70
N VAL A 107 -5.24 -9.45 -3.76
CA VAL A 107 -4.17 -10.45 -3.79
C VAL A 107 -2.89 -9.89 -4.38
N ALA A 108 -3.03 -9.17 -5.50
CA ALA A 108 -1.89 -8.61 -6.20
C ALA A 108 -2.32 -7.42 -7.05
N LEU A 109 -1.51 -6.38 -7.02
CA LEU A 109 -1.59 -5.29 -7.97
C LEU A 109 -0.97 -5.73 -9.30
N LYS A 110 -1.66 -5.47 -10.41
CA LYS A 110 -1.23 -5.90 -11.75
C LYS A 110 -0.69 -4.76 -12.58
N ARG A 111 -1.40 -3.62 -12.59
CA ARG A 111 -1.00 -2.44 -13.36
C ARG A 111 -1.70 -1.19 -12.87
N TYR A 112 -1.01 -0.07 -12.93
CA TYR A 112 -1.62 1.26 -12.90
C TYR A 112 -1.58 1.87 -14.31
N ASP A 113 -2.71 2.41 -14.77
CA ASP A 113 -2.81 3.23 -15.96
C ASP A 113 -3.09 4.68 -15.57
N GLY A 114 -2.04 5.49 -15.57
CA GLY A 114 -2.13 6.92 -15.28
C GLY A 114 -2.85 7.76 -16.34
N THR A 115 -3.20 7.20 -17.50
CA THR A 115 -4.02 7.91 -18.49
C THR A 115 -5.48 7.92 -18.10
N THR A 116 -5.97 6.80 -17.57
CA THR A 116 -7.37 6.62 -17.19
C THR A 116 -7.59 6.69 -15.68
N ASP A 117 -6.51 6.90 -14.91
CA ASP A 117 -6.45 6.80 -13.45
C ASP A 117 -7.05 5.50 -12.92
N THR A 118 -6.65 4.38 -13.53
CA THR A 118 -7.24 3.06 -13.25
C THR A 118 -6.17 2.11 -12.73
N ILE A 119 -6.47 1.42 -11.63
CA ILE A 119 -5.63 0.35 -11.11
C ILE A 119 -6.30 -1.00 -11.36
N TYR A 120 -5.52 -1.95 -11.88
CA TYR A 120 -5.93 -3.32 -12.15
C TYR A 120 -5.30 -4.25 -11.11
N PHE A 121 -6.09 -5.15 -10.55
CA PHE A 121 -5.68 -6.02 -9.45
C PHE A 121 -6.44 -7.34 -9.48
N THR A 122 -5.86 -8.38 -8.87
CA THR A 122 -6.58 -9.65 -8.63
C THR A 122 -7.09 -9.70 -7.19
N ALA A 123 -8.29 -10.23 -6.97
CA ALA A 123 -8.92 -10.28 -5.65
C ALA A 123 -9.67 -11.59 -5.37
N GLN A 124 -9.87 -11.87 -4.09
CA GLN A 124 -10.71 -12.94 -3.54
C GLN A 124 -12.19 -12.57 -3.53
N ALA A 125 -12.69 -12.25 -4.72
CA ALA A 125 -14.06 -11.81 -4.93
C ALA A 125 -14.66 -12.55 -6.13
N PRO A 126 -15.99 -12.73 -6.20
CA PRO A 126 -16.98 -12.41 -5.15
C PRO A 126 -16.96 -13.36 -3.93
N SER A 127 -16.15 -14.42 -3.94
CA SER A 127 -15.98 -15.33 -2.81
C SER A 127 -14.49 -15.61 -2.54
N PRO A 128 -14.12 -16.07 -1.33
CA PRO A 128 -12.72 -16.33 -0.97
C PRO A 128 -11.99 -17.32 -1.89
N GLY A 129 -12.72 -18.25 -2.52
CA GLY A 129 -12.16 -19.25 -3.42
C GLY A 129 -11.85 -18.72 -4.83
N ASN A 130 -12.30 -17.51 -5.17
CA ASN A 130 -12.14 -16.96 -6.50
C ASN A 130 -10.85 -16.13 -6.62
N ARG A 131 -10.30 -16.07 -7.82
CA ARG A 131 -9.26 -15.09 -8.19
C ARG A 131 -9.60 -14.52 -9.56
N HIS A 132 -10.22 -13.35 -9.58
CA HIS A 132 -10.56 -12.63 -10.82
C HIS A 132 -9.79 -11.31 -10.91
N LEU A 133 -9.68 -10.80 -12.14
CA LEU A 133 -9.15 -9.47 -12.42
C LEU A 133 -10.26 -8.42 -12.21
N TYR A 134 -9.93 -7.38 -11.46
CA TYR A 134 -10.79 -6.23 -11.16
C TYR A 134 -10.07 -4.93 -11.51
N SER A 135 -10.83 -3.85 -11.58
CA SER A 135 -10.31 -2.51 -11.73
C SER A 135 -11.06 -1.51 -10.87
N THR A 136 -10.38 -0.48 -10.38
CA THR A 136 -11.00 0.67 -9.70
C THR A 136 -10.25 1.96 -10.05
N LYS A 137 -10.83 3.11 -9.71
CA LYS A 137 -10.13 4.38 -9.81
C LYS A 137 -8.98 4.43 -8.79
N ALA A 138 -7.86 4.99 -9.20
CA ALA A 138 -6.67 5.10 -8.34
C ALA A 138 -6.67 6.39 -7.48
N THR A 139 -7.79 7.11 -7.51
CA THR A 139 -8.13 8.18 -6.59
C THR A 139 -9.07 7.62 -5.51
N PRO A 140 -8.75 7.81 -4.21
CA PRO A 140 -9.57 7.34 -3.09
C PRO A 140 -11.02 7.83 -3.10
#